data_AF-A0A5C7VCP2-F1
#
_entry.id   AF-A0A5C7VCP2-F1
#
_cell.length_a   1.000
_cell.length_b   1.000
_cell.length_c   1.000
_cell.angle_alpha   90.00
_cell.angle_beta   90.00
_cell.angle_gamma   90.00
#
_symmetry.space_group_name_H-M   'P 1'
#
loop_
_entity.id
_entity.type
_entity.pdbx_description
1 polymer ?
#
loop_
_entity_poly.entity_id
_entity_poly.type
_entity_poly.pdbx_seq_one_letter_code
_entity_poly.pdbx_strand_id
1 'polypeptide(L)'
;MVCDAIIQCLDWPQWWSGAEQVEKLVTGNSDGVGSVHRFTWKGKIPYRFTFTMRVTRYVPGVLLEGVAEGEVVGTGRWDFIRANDITIVRYAWTVRTNRLWMNLLAPIARPIFKWNHDQVMRQGELGLAHWLRMQSK
;
A
#
# COMPACT_ATOMS: atom_id res chain seq x y z
N MET A 1 -13.18 8.65 6.93
CA MET A 1 -13.12 9.09 5.50
C MET A 1 -12.18 8.18 4.72
N VAL A 2 -12.16 8.24 3.38
CA VAL A 2 -11.23 7.45 2.54
C VAL A 2 -9.77 7.68 2.95
N CYS A 3 -9.37 8.92 3.23
CA CYS A 3 -8.00 9.24 3.66
C CYS A 3 -7.62 8.47 4.92
N ASP A 4 -8.50 8.41 5.92
CA ASP A 4 -8.22 7.74 7.18
C ASP A 4 -8.04 6.24 6.97
N ALA A 5 -8.86 5.60 6.14
CA ALA A 5 -8.73 4.18 5.82
C ALA A 5 -7.39 3.85 5.11
N ILE A 6 -6.87 4.79 4.31
CA ILE A 6 -5.55 4.64 3.68
C ILE A 6 -4.42 4.88 4.69
N ILE A 7 -4.53 5.90 5.54
CA ILE A 7 -3.48 6.27 6.52
C ILE A 7 -3.36 5.23 7.64
N GLN A 8 -4.48 4.65 8.08
CA GLN A 8 -4.53 3.58 9.09
C GLN A 8 -4.11 2.23 8.49
N CYS A 9 -2.86 2.16 8.02
CA CYS A 9 -2.33 1.00 7.30
C CYS A 9 -2.34 -0.30 8.13
N LEU A 10 -2.32 -0.20 9.45
CA LEU A 10 -2.41 -1.36 10.35
C LEU A 10 -3.76 -2.09 10.23
N ASP A 11 -4.82 -1.40 9.79
CA ASP A 11 -6.15 -1.98 9.63
C ASP A 11 -6.36 -2.58 8.23
N TRP A 12 -5.41 -2.42 7.30
CA TRP A 12 -5.55 -2.94 5.94
C TRP A 12 -5.86 -4.43 5.87
N PRO A 13 -5.28 -5.32 6.69
CA PRO A 13 -5.63 -6.74 6.66
C PRO A 13 -7.12 -7.04 6.96
N GLN A 14 -7.84 -6.11 7.60
CA GLN A 14 -9.26 -6.30 7.95
C GLN A 14 -10.18 -6.18 6.74
N TRP A 15 -9.78 -5.41 5.72
CA TRP A 15 -10.62 -5.15 4.54
C TRP A 15 -9.91 -5.45 3.21
N TRP A 16 -8.58 -5.58 3.20
CA TRP A 16 -7.79 -5.89 2.02
C TRP A 16 -7.18 -7.28 2.14
N SER A 17 -7.88 -8.29 1.64
CA SER A 17 -7.47 -9.71 1.76
C SER A 17 -6.08 -10.05 1.22
N GLY A 18 -5.53 -9.24 0.31
CA GLY A 18 -4.17 -9.40 -0.21
C GLY A 18 -3.07 -8.88 0.73
N ALA A 19 -3.40 -7.97 1.64
CA ALA A 19 -2.51 -7.50 2.70
C ALA A 19 -2.58 -8.49 3.87
N GLU A 20 -1.69 -9.48 3.89
CA GLU A 20 -1.68 -10.54 4.90
C GLU A 20 -1.35 -9.97 6.29
N GLN A 21 -0.39 -9.03 6.35
CA GLN A 21 0.03 -8.43 7.61
C GLN A 21 0.62 -7.04 7.40
N VAL A 22 0.34 -6.13 8.34
CA VAL A 22 1.01 -4.83 8.45
C VAL A 22 1.49 -4.65 9.88
N GLU A 23 2.78 -4.38 10.06
CA GLU A 23 3.40 -4.23 11.38
C GLU A 23 4.11 -2.87 11.49
N LYS A 24 3.92 -2.16 12.60
CA LYS A 24 4.72 -0.97 12.90
C LYS A 24 6.04 -1.40 13.54
N LEU A 25 7.16 -1.11 12.87
CA LEU A 25 8.50 -1.43 13.35
C LEU A 25 9.15 -0.28 14.10
N VAL A 26 8.91 0.94 13.62
CA VAL A 26 9.49 2.16 14.18
C VAL A 26 8.39 3.19 14.34
N THR A 27 8.31 3.80 15.52
CA THR A 27 7.45 4.94 15.80
C THR A 27 8.12 6.21 15.28
N GLY A 28 7.39 7.00 14.48
CA GLY A 28 7.87 8.27 13.95
C GLY A 28 7.76 9.40 14.98
N ASN A 29 7.90 10.63 14.49
CA ASN A 29 7.60 11.84 15.27
C ASN A 29 6.08 11.99 15.53
N SER A 30 5.66 13.11 16.12
CA SER A 30 4.25 13.40 16.44
C SER A 30 3.29 13.29 15.24
N ASP A 31 3.79 13.59 14.04
CA ASP A 31 3.03 13.53 12.79
C ASP A 31 3.18 12.17 12.09
N GLY A 32 3.89 11.21 12.69
CA GLY A 32 4.16 9.90 12.12
C GLY A 32 5.28 9.87 11.08
N VAL A 33 5.92 11.00 10.77
CA VAL A 33 7.10 11.05 9.88
C VAL A 33 8.27 10.31 10.52
N GLY A 34 8.98 9.51 9.74
CA GLY A 34 10.04 8.61 10.20
C GLY A 34 9.55 7.24 10.67
N SER A 35 8.22 7.06 10.83
CA SER A 35 7.68 5.74 11.15
C SER A 35 7.98 4.73 10.05
N VAL A 36 8.22 3.48 10.45
CA VAL A 36 8.51 2.38 9.53
C VAL A 36 7.48 1.29 9.75
N HIS A 37 6.85 0.87 8.66
CA HIS A 37 5.87 -0.22 8.65
C HIS A 37 6.35 -1.33 7.72
N ARG A 38 6.21 -2.58 8.15
CA ARG A 38 6.42 -3.75 7.30
C ARG A 38 5.09 -4.19 6.72
N PHE A 39 5.08 -4.43 5.43
CA PHE A 39 3.93 -4.95 4.71
C PHE A 39 4.25 -6.33 4.18
N THR A 40 3.41 -7.31 4.49
CA THR A 40 3.45 -8.65 3.94
C THR A 40 2.22 -8.86 3.09
N TRP A 41 2.43 -9.13 1.81
CA TRP A 41 1.38 -9.36 0.83
C TRP A 41 1.33 -10.81 0.41
N LYS A 42 0.12 -11.32 0.23
CA LYS A 42 -0.13 -12.66 -0.27
C LYS A 42 -1.20 -12.60 -1.35
N GLY A 43 -0.75 -12.82 -2.59
CA GLY A 43 -1.64 -12.92 -3.74
C GLY A 43 -2.20 -14.33 -3.92
N LYS A 44 -2.58 -14.65 -5.15
CA LYS A 44 -3.03 -15.98 -5.57
C LYS A 44 -1.87 -16.94 -5.86
N ILE A 45 -0.67 -16.42 -6.11
CA ILE A 45 0.54 -17.23 -6.23
C ILE A 45 1.08 -17.63 -4.84
N PRO A 46 1.75 -18.79 -4.68
CA PRO A 46 2.31 -19.25 -3.41
C PRO A 46 3.60 -18.50 -3.02
N TYR A 47 3.62 -17.18 -3.20
CA TYR A 47 4.75 -16.32 -2.86
C TYR A 47 4.27 -15.18 -1.98
N ARG A 48 4.97 -14.98 -0.86
CA ARG A 48 4.77 -13.82 0.01
C ARG A 48 5.72 -12.72 -0.39
N PHE A 49 5.19 -11.54 -0.53
CA PHE A 49 5.93 -10.37 -0.94
C PHE A 49 6.01 -9.39 0.22
N THR A 50 7.23 -9.11 0.70
CA THR A 50 7.46 -8.32 1.92
C THR A 50 8.35 -7.13 1.64
N PHE A 51 7.95 -5.95 2.11
CA PHE A 51 8.77 -4.75 2.07
C PHE A 51 8.46 -3.86 3.26
N THR A 52 9.38 -2.95 3.57
CA THR A 52 9.18 -1.91 4.56
C THR A 52 8.93 -0.58 3.88
N MET A 53 8.05 0.24 4.44
CA MET A 53 7.87 1.64 4.05
C MET A 53 8.22 2.54 5.21
N ARG A 54 9.07 3.53 4.95
CA ARG A 54 9.35 4.63 5.87
C ARG A 54 8.57 5.86 5.43
N VAL A 55 7.78 6.45 6.31
CA VAL A 55 7.11 7.73 6.04
C VAL A 55 8.15 8.84 6.00
N THR A 56 8.24 9.57 4.88
CA THR A 56 9.20 10.67 4.70
C THR A 56 8.55 12.03 4.79
N ARG A 57 7.26 12.12 4.47
CA ARG A 57 6.50 13.36 4.57
C ARG A 57 5.04 13.05 4.81
N TYR A 58 4.40 13.84 5.66
CA TYR A 58 2.97 13.77 5.87
C TYR A 58 2.40 15.18 6.05
N VAL A 59 1.32 15.47 5.34
CA VAL A 59 0.51 16.67 5.48
C VAL A 59 -0.93 16.21 5.61
N PRO A 60 -1.56 16.32 6.80
CA PRO A 60 -2.90 15.82 7.05
C PRO A 60 -3.92 16.27 6.00
N GLY A 61 -4.62 15.32 5.41
CA GLY A 61 -5.66 15.57 4.40
C GLY A 61 -5.15 16.05 3.03
N VAL A 62 -3.83 16.12 2.81
CA VAL A 62 -3.22 16.62 1.57
C VAL A 62 -2.25 15.60 0.97
N LEU A 63 -1.32 15.06 1.78
CA LEU A 63 -0.19 14.29 1.26
C LEU A 63 0.32 13.25 2.26
N LEU A 64 0.68 12.08 1.75
CA LEU A 64 1.54 11.11 2.44
C LEU A 64 2.61 10.60 1.47
N GLU A 65 3.87 10.68 1.87
CA GLU A 65 5.01 10.17 1.10
C GLU A 65 5.81 9.16 1.94
N GLY A 66 6.38 8.18 1.25
CA GLY A 66 7.32 7.27 1.87
C GLY A 66 8.27 6.60 0.90
N VAL A 67 9.30 5.98 1.48
CA VAL A 67 10.34 5.23 0.77
C VAL A 67 10.15 3.76 1.09
N ALA A 68 10.11 2.94 0.03
CA ALA A 68 10.06 1.49 0.10
C ALA A 68 11.47 0.91 0.14
N GLU A 69 11.70 -0.08 1.01
CA GLU A 69 12.94 -0.84 1.12
C GLU A 69 12.64 -2.34 1.25
N GLY A 70 13.58 -3.21 0.88
CA GLY A 70 13.45 -4.66 0.94
C GLY A 70 13.32 -5.30 -0.44
N GLU A 71 12.26 -6.09 -0.67
CA GLU A 71 12.06 -6.79 -1.94
C GLU A 71 11.69 -5.88 -3.10
N VAL A 72 11.17 -4.69 -2.77
CA VAL A 72 10.96 -3.59 -3.69
C VAL A 72 11.56 -2.34 -3.08
N VAL A 73 12.16 -1.51 -3.94
CA VAL A 73 12.82 -0.27 -3.55
C VAL A 73 12.32 0.87 -4.42
N GLY A 74 12.04 2.02 -3.81
CA GLY A 74 11.60 3.21 -4.50
C GLY A 74 10.78 4.14 -3.62
N THR A 75 9.90 4.94 -4.23
CA THR A 75 9.10 5.93 -3.52
C THR A 75 7.61 5.74 -3.80
N GLY A 76 6.81 6.05 -2.78
CA GLY A 76 5.36 6.10 -2.85
C GLY A 76 4.84 7.45 -2.41
N ARG A 77 3.84 7.95 -3.11
CA ARG A 77 3.16 9.21 -2.82
C ARG A 77 1.65 9.04 -2.96
N TRP A 78 0.92 9.49 -1.96
CA TRP A 78 -0.54 9.64 -1.98
C TRP A 78 -0.90 11.11 -1.86
N ASP A 79 -1.57 11.64 -2.87
CA ASP A 79 -2.20 12.95 -2.83
C ASP A 79 -3.69 12.80 -2.54
N PHE A 80 -4.18 13.57 -1.57
CA PHE A 80 -5.58 13.59 -1.16
C PHE A 80 -6.20 14.91 -1.61
N ILE A 81 -7.22 14.82 -2.47
CA ILE A 81 -7.94 15.99 -3.00
C ILE A 81 -9.39 15.85 -2.59
N ARG A 82 -9.89 16.80 -1.81
CA ARG A 82 -11.32 16.92 -1.51
C ARG A 82 -12.00 17.74 -2.60
N ALA A 83 -13.00 17.17 -3.25
CA ALA A 83 -13.80 17.83 -4.27
C ALA A 83 -15.28 17.58 -3.98
N ASN A 84 -15.99 18.61 -3.52
CA ASN A 84 -17.40 18.52 -3.08
C ASN A 84 -17.58 17.34 -2.09
N ASP A 85 -18.49 16.41 -2.39
CA ASP A 85 -18.81 15.26 -1.55
C ASP A 85 -17.90 14.04 -1.78
N ILE A 86 -16.86 14.17 -2.62
CA ILE A 86 -15.93 13.08 -2.94
C ILE A 86 -14.49 13.39 -2.51
N THR A 87 -13.77 12.32 -2.18
CA THR A 87 -12.31 12.37 -1.96
C THR A 87 -11.63 11.63 -3.09
N ILE A 88 -10.79 12.32 -3.84
CA ILE A 88 -9.94 11.73 -4.87
C ILE A 88 -8.59 11.42 -4.23
N VAL A 89 -8.23 10.13 -4.22
CA VAL A 89 -6.91 9.66 -3.81
C VAL A 89 -6.10 9.39 -5.07
N ARG A 90 -5.01 10.13 -5.27
CA ARG A 90 -4.04 9.83 -6.34
C ARG A 90 -2.86 9.09 -5.74
N TYR A 91 -2.60 7.92 -6.28
CA TYR A 91 -1.50 7.07 -5.86
C TYR A 91 -0.42 7.06 -6.94
N ALA A 92 0.75 7.57 -6.62
CA ALA A 92 1.94 7.54 -7.46
C ALA A 92 2.98 6.62 -6.80
N TRP A 93 3.37 5.57 -7.52
CA TRP A 93 4.31 4.57 -7.01
C TRP A 93 5.43 4.38 -8.03
N THR A 94 6.64 4.76 -7.66
CA THR A 94 7.84 4.63 -8.51
C THR A 94 8.80 3.68 -7.83
N VAL A 95 8.64 2.40 -8.12
CA VAL A 95 9.42 1.34 -7.49
C VAL A 95 9.95 0.32 -8.48
N ARG A 96 10.99 -0.39 -8.06
CA ARG A 96 11.58 -1.52 -8.78
C ARG A 96 11.76 -2.72 -7.87
N THR A 97 11.69 -3.92 -8.44
CA THR A 97 12.01 -5.16 -7.74
C THR A 97 13.51 -5.26 -7.46
N ASN A 98 13.85 -5.55 -6.21
CA ASN A 98 15.24 -5.64 -5.74
C ASN A 98 15.78 -7.08 -5.81
N ARG A 99 14.90 -8.09 -5.84
CA ARG A 99 15.29 -9.50 -5.92
C ARG A 99 15.80 -9.84 -7.32
N LEU A 100 17.06 -10.28 -7.41
CA LEU A 100 17.73 -10.63 -8.66
C LEU A 100 16.94 -11.68 -9.47
N TRP A 101 16.41 -12.70 -8.81
CA TRP A 101 15.64 -13.75 -9.48
C TRP A 101 14.32 -13.24 -10.08
N MET A 102 13.67 -12.25 -9.45
CA MET A 102 12.45 -11.64 -10.00
C MET A 102 12.75 -10.88 -11.28
N ASN A 103 13.90 -10.19 -11.32
CA ASN A 103 14.36 -9.49 -12.51
C ASN A 103 14.77 -10.46 -13.63
N LEU A 104 15.36 -11.61 -13.26
CA LEU A 104 15.77 -12.65 -14.22
C LEU A 104 14.56 -13.38 -14.83
N LEU A 105 13.56 -13.73 -14.01
CA LEU A 105 12.33 -14.40 -14.46
C LEU A 105 11.32 -13.43 -15.06
N ALA A 106 11.53 -12.11 -14.95
CA ALA A 106 10.57 -11.11 -15.41
C ALA A 106 10.08 -11.34 -16.85
N PRO A 107 10.91 -11.64 -17.86
CA PRO A 107 10.42 -11.80 -19.24
C PRO A 107 9.31 -12.85 -19.39
N ILE A 108 9.37 -13.93 -18.61
CA ILE A 108 8.44 -15.06 -18.66
C ILE A 108 7.32 -14.91 -17.62
N ALA A 109 7.67 -14.47 -16.41
CA ALA A 109 6.76 -14.40 -15.28
C ALA A 109 5.96 -13.07 -15.20
N ARG A 110 6.32 -12.07 -16.00
CA ARG A 110 5.63 -10.75 -16.08
C ARG A 110 4.11 -10.87 -16.17
N PRO A 111 3.51 -11.68 -17.07
CA PRO A 111 2.06 -11.79 -17.17
C PRO A 111 1.43 -12.32 -15.88
N ILE A 112 2.07 -13.30 -15.24
CA ILE A 112 1.59 -13.92 -14.00
C ILE A 112 1.68 -12.92 -12.84
N PHE A 113 2.80 -12.22 -12.70
CA PHE A 113 2.97 -11.19 -11.67
C PHE A 113 2.01 -10.03 -11.86
N LYS A 114 1.79 -9.59 -13.10
CA LYS A 114 0.79 -8.56 -13.41
C LYS A 114 -0.61 -9.02 -13.06
N TRP A 115 -1.03 -10.20 -13.51
CA TRP A 115 -2.34 -10.76 -13.17
C TRP A 115 -2.53 -10.88 -11.65
N ASN A 116 -1.52 -11.39 -10.95
CA ASN A 116 -1.56 -11.52 -9.49
C ASN A 116 -1.69 -10.15 -8.80
N HIS A 117 -0.93 -9.15 -9.25
CA HIS A 117 -1.02 -7.78 -8.78
C HIS A 117 -2.43 -7.19 -9.02
N ASP A 118 -2.97 -7.34 -10.24
CA ASP A 118 -4.29 -6.82 -10.60
C ASP A 118 -5.40 -7.44 -9.73
N GLN A 119 -5.28 -8.73 -9.37
CA GLN A 119 -6.20 -9.39 -8.43
C GLN A 119 -6.09 -8.83 -7.01
N VAL A 120 -4.87 -8.58 -6.50
CA VAL A 120 -4.67 -7.96 -5.19
C VAL A 120 -5.26 -6.56 -5.16
N MET A 121 -5.05 -5.75 -6.20
CA MET A 121 -5.60 -4.39 -6.28
C MET A 121 -7.13 -4.39 -6.36
N ARG A 122 -7.73 -5.30 -7.15
CA ARG A 122 -9.19 -5.43 -7.24
C ARG A 122 -9.83 -5.82 -5.90
N GLN A 123 -9.17 -6.69 -5.13
CA GLN A 123 -9.63 -7.03 -3.77
C GLN A 123 -9.58 -5.82 -2.84
N GLY A 124 -8.53 -5.00 -2.95
CA GLY A 124 -8.40 -3.76 -2.18
C GLY A 124 -9.48 -2.75 -2.51
N GLU A 125 -9.80 -2.55 -3.79
CA GLU A 125 -10.88 -1.66 -4.23
C GLU A 125 -12.25 -2.07 -3.64
N LEU A 126 -12.63 -3.34 -3.82
CA LEU A 126 -13.90 -3.86 -3.32
C LEU A 126 -13.97 -3.84 -1.79
N GLY A 127 -12.86 -4.22 -1.14
CA GLY A 127 -12.71 -4.21 0.30
C GLY A 127 -12.85 -2.82 0.91
N LEU A 128 -12.17 -1.84 0.33
CA LEU A 128 -12.24 -0.45 0.76
C LEU A 128 -13.66 0.12 0.60
N ALA A 129 -14.30 -0.14 -0.54
CA ALA A 129 -15.67 0.31 -0.80
C ALA A 129 -16.66 -0.28 0.23
N HIS A 130 -16.50 -1.57 0.58
CA HIS A 130 -17.32 -2.21 1.60
C HIS A 130 -17.07 -1.64 3.00
N TRP A 131 -15.80 -1.52 3.39
CA TRP A 131 -15.36 -0.99 4.68
C TRP A 131 -15.89 0.43 4.94
N LEU A 132 -15.81 1.31 3.93
CA LEU A 132 -16.32 2.68 4.04
C LEU A 132 -17.84 2.75 4.17
N ARG A 133 -18.58 1.85 3.50
CA ARG A 133 -20.05 1.76 3.67
C ARG A 133 -20.44 1.34 5.07
N MET A 134 -19.67 0.46 5.71
CA MET A 134 -19.94 0.02 7.08
C MET A 134 -19.67 1.12 8.11
N GLN A 135 -18.67 1.97 7.88
CA GLN A 135 -18.35 3.09 8.78
C GLN A 135 -19.25 4.32 8.63
N SER A 136 -20.08 4.37 7.57
CA SER A 136 -21.02 5.47 7.32
C SER A 136 -22.42 5.24 7.93
N LYS A 137 -22.60 4.15 8.67
CA LYS A 137 -23.82 3.85 9.45
C LYS A 137 -23.60 4.17 10.92
#